data_AF-A0A2S7FE35-F1
#
_entry.id   AF-A0A2S7FE35-F1
#
_cell.length_a   1.000
_cell.length_b   1.000
_cell.length_c   1.000
_cell.angle_alpha   90.00
_cell.angle_beta   90.00
_cell.angle_gamma   90.00
#
_symmetry.space_group_name_H-M   'P 1'
#
loop_
_entity.id
_entity.type
_entity.pdbx_description
1 polymer ?
#
loop_
_entity_poly.entity_id
_entity_poly.type
_entity_poly.pdbx_seq_one_letter_code
_entity_poly.pdbx_strand_id
1 'polypeptide(L)'
;MRKTKSYPTILDSIQLLLIMLIAFYFSYLIVTLVENLYNISLDSNPYADLFMTIFSEGFIIFYGYKKSNLSYTDISIFKKISPSLLFPISISIIGLGIITSECNNIIQIFFTTDINYDADFQSTFDIKILFISSIMRSVILSPILEEMLFRSIILRGFLKNYSKSTAIVVSSLLFAIMHLHIGQAFEALFVAYFLLGYILKQNLFYLVYLPTL
;
A
#
# COMPACT_ATOMS: atom_id res chain seq x y z
N MET A 1 9.67 15.40 32.67
CA MET A 1 9.46 15.94 31.30
C MET A 1 8.86 14.84 30.43
N ARG A 2 7.68 15.05 29.81
CA ARG A 2 7.14 14.07 28.83
C ARG A 2 8.04 14.11 27.60
N LYS A 3 8.64 12.97 27.24
CA LYS A 3 9.41 12.82 26.00
C LYS A 3 8.47 13.14 24.83
N THR A 4 8.83 14.12 24.00
CA THR A 4 8.05 14.46 22.81
C THR A 4 8.06 13.25 21.87
N LYS A 5 6.89 12.85 21.38
CA LYS A 5 6.78 11.71 20.46
C LYS A 5 7.35 12.09 19.10
N SER A 6 8.06 11.18 18.46
CA SER A 6 8.53 11.33 17.09
C SER A 6 7.36 11.26 16.11
N TYR A 7 7.47 11.90 14.95
CA TYR A 7 6.46 11.75 13.90
C TYR A 7 6.73 10.50 13.04
N PRO A 8 5.68 9.78 12.57
CA PRO A 8 4.30 9.84 13.04
C PRO A 8 4.04 8.99 14.32
N THR A 9 3.10 9.45 15.13
CA THR A 9 2.38 8.61 16.10
C THR A 9 1.24 7.84 15.44
N ILE A 10 0.58 6.91 16.13
CA ILE A 10 -0.59 6.20 15.59
C ILE A 10 -1.68 7.17 15.13
N LEU A 11 -1.92 8.24 15.88
CA LEU A 11 -2.91 9.25 15.51
C LEU A 11 -2.48 10.03 14.26
N ASP A 12 -1.20 10.41 14.18
CA ASP A 12 -0.66 11.06 12.98
C ASP A 12 -0.79 10.15 11.75
N SER A 13 -0.55 8.84 11.90
CA SER A 13 -0.72 7.88 10.82
C SER A 13 -2.18 7.74 10.38
N ILE A 14 -3.13 7.69 11.32
CA ILE A 14 -4.56 7.70 10.96
C ILE A 14 -4.91 8.98 10.20
N GLN A 15 -4.41 10.13 10.64
CA GLN A 15 -4.62 11.40 9.93
C GLN A 15 -4.01 11.38 8.52
N LEU A 16 -2.78 10.86 8.36
CA LEU A 16 -2.15 10.70 7.05
C LEU A 16 -3.04 9.89 6.11
N LEU A 17 -3.57 8.77 6.59
CA LEU A 17 -4.41 7.87 5.83
C LEU A 17 -5.77 8.49 5.46
N LEU A 18 -6.39 9.25 6.36
CA LEU A 18 -7.60 10.01 6.06
C LEU A 18 -7.35 11.09 5.02
N ILE A 19 -6.22 11.80 5.10
CA ILE A 19 -5.84 12.81 4.09
C ILE A 19 -5.60 12.13 2.74
N MET A 20 -4.95 10.96 2.71
CA MET A 20 -4.76 10.18 1.49
C MET A 20 -6.09 9.80 0.84
N LEU A 21 -7.06 9.34 1.65
CA LEU A 21 -8.41 9.01 1.16
C LEU A 21 -9.12 10.24 0.58
N ILE A 22 -9.02 11.39 1.24
CA ILE A 22 -9.58 12.66 0.73
C ILE A 22 -8.90 13.05 -0.58
N ALA A 23 -7.57 12.93 -0.67
CA ALA A 23 -6.82 13.24 -1.87
C ALA A 23 -7.18 12.32 -3.05
N PHE A 24 -7.46 11.04 -2.77
CA PHE A 24 -7.96 10.09 -3.76
C PHE A 24 -9.34 10.48 -4.31
N TYR A 25 -10.32 10.75 -3.45
CA TYR A 25 -11.63 11.19 -3.92
C TYR A 25 -11.60 12.55 -4.63
N PHE A 26 -10.68 13.43 -4.22
CA PHE A 26 -10.48 14.71 -4.87
C PHE A 26 -9.86 14.56 -6.27
N SER A 27 -8.86 13.70 -6.46
CA SER A 27 -8.30 13.42 -7.78
C SER A 27 -9.31 12.73 -8.69
N TYR A 28 -10.13 11.81 -8.15
CA TYR A 28 -11.24 11.20 -8.85
C TYR A 28 -12.26 12.25 -9.34
N LEU A 29 -12.67 13.18 -8.46
CA LEU A 29 -13.55 14.29 -8.83
C LEU A 29 -12.99 15.12 -10.00
N ILE A 30 -11.68 15.41 -9.99
CA ILE A 30 -11.02 16.14 -11.09
C ILE A 30 -11.13 15.36 -12.39
N VAL A 31 -10.84 14.06 -12.38
CA VAL A 31 -10.93 13.19 -13.57
C VAL A 31 -12.35 13.20 -14.12
N THR A 32 -13.36 12.99 -13.27
CA THR A 32 -14.77 13.00 -13.67
C THR A 32 -15.22 14.35 -14.22
N LEU A 33 -14.72 15.47 -13.68
CA LEU A 33 -15.00 16.80 -14.25
C LEU A 33 -14.41 16.94 -15.66
N VAL A 34 -13.19 16.47 -15.89
CA VAL A 34 -12.55 16.48 -17.22
C VAL A 34 -13.33 15.62 -18.21
N GLU A 35 -13.72 14.41 -17.82
CA GLU A 35 -14.57 13.52 -18.65
C GLU A 35 -15.84 14.24 -19.13
N ASN A 36 -16.55 14.86 -18.19
CA ASN A 36 -17.81 15.56 -18.48
C ASN A 36 -17.61 16.84 -19.31
N LEU A 37 -16.55 17.61 -19.05
CA LEU A 37 -16.27 18.87 -19.77
C LEU A 37 -15.89 18.64 -21.23
N TYR A 38 -15.12 17.57 -21.50
CA TYR A 38 -14.64 17.25 -22.85
C TYR A 38 -15.46 16.17 -23.55
N ASN A 39 -16.46 15.60 -22.88
CA ASN A 39 -17.28 14.48 -23.36
C ASN A 39 -16.40 13.31 -23.84
N ILE A 40 -15.40 12.97 -23.04
CA ILE A 40 -14.48 11.85 -23.26
C ILE A 40 -14.67 10.83 -22.13
N SER A 41 -14.43 9.54 -22.40
CA SER A 41 -14.29 8.53 -21.34
C SER A 41 -12.82 8.42 -20.96
N LEU A 42 -12.52 8.59 -19.68
CA LEU A 42 -11.23 8.31 -19.07
C LEU A 42 -11.28 7.03 -18.21
N ASP A 43 -12.37 6.27 -18.31
CA ASP A 43 -12.47 4.94 -17.72
C ASP A 43 -11.33 4.07 -18.23
N SER A 44 -10.57 3.50 -17.30
CA SER A 44 -9.39 2.69 -17.61
C SER A 44 -8.31 3.43 -18.41
N ASN A 45 -8.33 4.77 -18.42
CA ASN A 45 -7.28 5.56 -19.06
C ASN A 45 -6.02 5.53 -18.18
N PRO A 46 -4.87 5.07 -18.73
CA PRO A 46 -3.66 4.89 -17.95
C PRO A 46 -3.08 6.19 -17.40
N TYR A 47 -3.32 7.32 -18.08
CA TYR A 47 -2.85 8.63 -17.64
C TYR A 47 -3.72 9.19 -16.52
N ALA A 48 -5.04 8.95 -16.58
CA ALA A 48 -5.95 9.32 -15.49
C ALA A 48 -5.63 8.52 -14.23
N ASP A 49 -5.39 7.22 -14.36
CA ASP A 49 -4.97 6.36 -13.25
C ASP A 49 -3.62 6.78 -12.65
N LEU A 50 -2.61 7.04 -13.49
CA LEU A 50 -1.32 7.55 -13.04
C LEU A 50 -1.46 8.88 -12.31
N PHE A 51 -2.27 9.79 -12.84
CA PHE A 51 -2.57 11.06 -12.19
C PHE A 51 -3.18 10.84 -10.81
N MET A 52 -4.22 9.99 -10.69
CA MET A 52 -4.88 9.73 -9.41
C MET A 52 -3.92 9.11 -8.38
N THR A 53 -3.12 8.12 -8.78
CA THR A 53 -2.12 7.47 -7.92
C THR A 53 -1.05 8.45 -7.47
N ILE A 54 -0.38 9.14 -8.40
CA ILE A 54 0.70 10.08 -8.06
C ILE A 54 0.16 11.25 -7.22
N PHE A 55 -1.02 11.75 -7.54
CA PHE A 55 -1.63 12.88 -6.81
C PHE A 55 -1.98 12.47 -5.39
N SER A 56 -2.64 11.33 -5.17
CA SER A 56 -3.09 10.94 -3.83
C SER A 56 -1.96 10.39 -2.96
N GLU A 57 -1.19 9.44 -3.48
CA GLU A 57 -0.14 8.74 -2.73
C GLU A 57 1.18 9.54 -2.72
N GLY A 58 1.57 10.12 -3.85
CA GLY A 58 2.77 10.94 -3.93
C GLY A 58 2.67 12.19 -3.05
N PHE A 59 1.49 12.84 -3.00
CA PHE A 59 1.25 13.96 -2.10
C PHE A 59 1.40 13.56 -0.64
N ILE A 60 0.80 12.44 -0.22
CA ILE A 60 0.85 12.04 1.19
C ILE A 60 2.25 11.61 1.63
N ILE A 61 3.00 10.96 0.73
CA ILE A 61 4.41 10.62 0.97
C ILE A 61 5.23 11.89 1.11
N PHE A 62 5.04 12.87 0.23
CA PHE A 62 5.72 14.17 0.33
C PHE A 62 5.39 14.89 1.65
N TYR A 63 4.10 14.96 2.00
CA TYR A 63 3.64 15.58 3.25
C TYR A 63 4.21 14.86 4.49
N GLY A 64 4.12 13.53 4.52
CA GLY A 64 4.67 12.70 5.60
C GLY A 64 6.18 12.84 5.72
N TYR A 65 6.89 12.82 4.58
CA TYR A 65 8.34 13.03 4.51
C TYR A 65 8.73 14.36 5.15
N LYS A 66 8.11 15.47 4.71
CA LYS A 66 8.39 16.82 5.24
C LYS A 66 8.19 16.93 6.76
N LYS A 67 7.26 16.17 7.33
CA LYS A 67 6.97 16.19 8.77
C LYS A 67 7.81 15.18 9.58
N SER A 68 8.43 14.19 8.92
CA SER A 68 9.13 13.06 9.55
C SER A 68 10.61 13.29 9.89
N ASN A 69 11.19 14.44 9.51
CA ASN A 69 12.64 14.74 9.63
C ASN A 69 13.53 13.62 9.04
N LEU A 70 13.02 12.86 8.08
CA LEU A 70 13.78 11.84 7.38
C LEU A 70 14.68 12.48 6.32
N SER A 71 15.78 11.80 5.98
CA SER A 71 16.60 12.16 4.81
C SER A 71 16.08 11.46 3.54
N TYR A 72 16.48 11.93 2.36
CA TYR A 72 16.10 11.30 1.09
C TYR A 72 16.51 9.82 1.01
N THR A 73 17.65 9.45 1.61
CA THR A 73 18.14 8.07 1.63
C THR A 73 17.30 7.16 2.55
N ASP A 74 16.55 7.74 3.49
CA ASP A 74 15.68 6.98 4.40
C ASP A 74 14.39 6.50 3.74
N ILE A 75 13.89 7.25 2.76
CA ILE A 75 12.71 6.96 1.93
C ILE A 75 13.07 6.23 0.63
N SER A 76 14.36 6.11 0.30
CA SER A 76 14.79 5.39 -0.88
C SER A 76 14.46 3.89 -0.78
N ILE A 77 13.77 3.40 -1.79
CA ILE A 77 13.34 1.99 -1.95
C ILE A 77 14.47 1.07 -2.41
N PHE A 78 15.62 1.60 -2.86
CA PHE A 78 16.70 0.82 -3.49
C PHE A 78 17.60 0.08 -2.50
N LYS A 79 16.98 -0.53 -1.49
CA LYS A 79 17.64 -1.42 -0.56
C LYS A 79 17.61 -2.85 -1.12
N LYS A 80 18.79 -3.45 -1.28
CA LYS A 80 18.92 -4.81 -1.84
C LYS A 80 18.09 -5.81 -1.02
N ILE A 81 17.13 -6.47 -1.67
CA ILE A 81 16.46 -7.66 -1.12
C ILE A 81 17.49 -8.81 -1.19
N SER A 82 17.75 -9.48 -0.07
CA SER A 82 18.64 -10.64 -0.10
C SER A 82 17.98 -11.78 -0.87
N PRO A 83 18.68 -12.46 -1.79
CA PRO A 83 18.10 -13.58 -2.55
C PRO A 83 17.50 -14.69 -1.67
N SER A 84 18.00 -14.85 -0.45
CA SER A 84 17.46 -15.76 0.57
C SER A 84 16.01 -15.48 0.97
N LEU A 85 15.50 -14.26 0.74
CA LEU A 85 14.11 -13.88 1.01
C LEU A 85 13.16 -14.24 -0.14
N LEU A 86 13.68 -14.53 -1.34
CA LEU A 86 12.83 -14.85 -2.49
C LEU A 86 11.99 -16.10 -2.24
N PHE A 87 12.57 -17.14 -1.64
CA PHE A 87 11.84 -18.37 -1.36
C PHE A 87 10.70 -18.18 -0.33
N PRO A 88 10.93 -17.56 0.86
CA PRO A 88 9.85 -17.19 1.77
C PRO A 88 8.79 -16.28 1.15
N ILE A 89 9.19 -15.30 0.32
CA ILE A 89 8.26 -14.41 -0.38
C ILE A 89 7.37 -15.23 -1.34
N SER A 90 7.96 -16.10 -2.16
CA SER A 90 7.21 -16.93 -3.10
C SER A 90 6.22 -17.86 -2.39
N ILE A 91 6.63 -18.52 -1.30
CA ILE A 91 5.73 -19.34 -0.49
C ILE A 91 4.60 -18.49 0.11
N SER A 92 4.91 -17.30 0.60
CA SER A 92 3.91 -16.40 1.18
C SER A 92 2.88 -15.97 0.14
N ILE A 93 3.31 -15.64 -1.09
CA ILE A 93 2.41 -15.30 -2.20
C ILE A 93 1.49 -16.47 -2.55
N ILE A 94 2.05 -17.68 -2.67
CA ILE A 94 1.26 -18.89 -2.99
C ILE A 94 0.27 -19.21 -1.87
N GLY A 95 0.74 -19.25 -0.63
CA GLY A 95 -0.09 -19.53 0.54
C GLY A 95 -1.20 -18.50 0.70
N LEU A 96 -0.92 -17.23 0.41
CA LEU A 96 -1.92 -16.18 0.43
C LEU A 96 -2.97 -16.37 -0.66
N GLY A 97 -2.56 -16.68 -1.90
CA GLY A 97 -3.52 -16.94 -2.98
C GLY A 97 -4.52 -18.05 -2.64
N ILE A 98 -4.06 -19.09 -1.94
CA ILE A 98 -4.92 -20.16 -1.42
C ILE A 98 -5.88 -19.61 -0.34
N ILE A 99 -5.36 -18.88 0.66
CA ILE A 99 -6.19 -18.31 1.72
C ILE A 99 -7.26 -17.38 1.14
N THR A 100 -6.90 -16.50 0.20
CA THR A 100 -7.87 -15.63 -0.47
C THR A 100 -8.95 -16.43 -1.18
N SER A 101 -8.57 -17.48 -1.93
CA SER A 101 -9.52 -18.36 -2.61
C SER A 101 -10.52 -18.96 -1.62
N GLU A 102 -10.04 -19.49 -0.50
CA GLU A 102 -10.93 -20.07 0.52
C GLU A 102 -11.79 -19.02 1.24
N CYS A 103 -11.24 -17.85 1.54
CA CYS A 103 -12.02 -16.74 2.08
C CYS A 103 -13.12 -16.30 1.12
N ASN A 104 -12.85 -16.25 -0.19
CA ASN A 104 -13.83 -15.91 -1.20
C ASN A 104 -14.94 -16.98 -1.28
N ASN A 105 -14.58 -18.27 -1.26
CA ASN A 105 -15.55 -19.37 -1.19
C ASN A 105 -16.48 -19.22 0.03
N ILE A 106 -15.92 -18.90 1.21
CA ILE A 106 -16.70 -18.68 2.44
C ILE A 106 -17.62 -17.46 2.29
N ILE A 107 -17.14 -16.33 1.77
CA ILE A 107 -17.95 -15.13 1.58
C ILE A 107 -19.12 -15.42 0.63
N GLN A 108 -18.88 -16.14 -0.48
CA GLN A 108 -19.94 -16.51 -1.43
C GLN A 108 -21.03 -17.37 -0.78
N ILE A 109 -20.67 -18.29 0.12
CA ILE A 109 -21.63 -19.10 0.87
C ILE A 109 -22.55 -18.23 1.73
N PHE A 110 -22.03 -17.19 2.37
CA PHE A 110 -22.79 -16.36 3.31
C PHE A 110 -23.52 -15.17 2.66
N PHE A 111 -23.01 -14.65 1.55
CA PHE A 111 -23.49 -13.40 0.97
C PHE A 111 -24.21 -13.55 -0.37
N THR A 112 -24.32 -14.75 -0.96
CA THR A 112 -24.97 -15.01 -2.27
C THR A 112 -24.72 -13.86 -3.25
N THR A 113 -23.44 -13.52 -3.41
CA THR A 113 -23.05 -12.50 -4.37
C THR A 113 -22.90 -13.20 -5.72
N ASP A 114 -23.86 -12.98 -6.63
CA ASP A 114 -23.77 -13.31 -8.08
C ASP A 114 -22.66 -12.49 -8.78
N ILE A 115 -21.52 -12.28 -8.13
CA ILE A 115 -20.38 -11.56 -8.68
C ILE A 115 -19.57 -12.59 -9.48
N ASN A 116 -20.00 -12.80 -10.72
CA ASN A 116 -19.17 -13.45 -11.74
C ASN A 116 -18.00 -12.50 -12.05
N TYR A 117 -16.88 -12.68 -11.35
CA TYR A 117 -15.62 -11.98 -11.63
C TYR A 117 -15.12 -12.21 -13.07
N ASP A 118 -15.58 -13.27 -13.73
CA ASP A 118 -15.21 -13.61 -15.10
C ASP A 118 -15.87 -12.72 -16.16
N ALA A 119 -16.95 -11.99 -15.84
CA ALA A 119 -17.77 -11.28 -16.84
C ALA A 119 -17.20 -9.92 -17.28
N ASP A 120 -16.35 -9.28 -16.47
CA ASP A 120 -15.80 -7.93 -16.76
C ASP A 120 -14.50 -7.95 -17.58
N PHE A 121 -14.00 -9.14 -17.94
CA PHE A 121 -12.72 -9.28 -18.65
C PHE A 121 -12.83 -9.08 -20.19
N GLN A 122 -14.00 -8.75 -20.72
CA GLN A 122 -14.28 -8.80 -22.17
C GLN A 122 -14.61 -7.46 -22.86
N SER A 123 -14.20 -6.31 -22.34
CA SER A 123 -14.23 -5.08 -23.15
C SER A 123 -12.94 -4.92 -23.99
N THR A 124 -13.09 -5.09 -25.30
CA THR A 124 -12.01 -5.00 -26.31
C THR A 124 -11.65 -3.54 -26.58
N PHE A 125 -10.84 -2.95 -25.70
CA PHE A 125 -9.95 -1.82 -26.02
C PHE A 125 -8.54 -2.27 -25.64
N ASP A 126 -7.55 -2.03 -26.51
CA ASP A 126 -6.18 -2.60 -26.50
C ASP A 126 -5.80 -3.28 -25.18
N ILE A 127 -6.19 -4.56 -25.04
CA ILE A 127 -6.03 -5.35 -23.79
C ILE A 127 -4.59 -5.26 -23.32
N LYS A 128 -3.63 -5.13 -24.24
CA LYS A 128 -2.22 -4.92 -23.94
C LYS A 128 -1.91 -3.58 -23.24
N ILE A 129 -2.48 -2.46 -23.67
CA ILE A 129 -2.21 -1.14 -23.06
C ILE A 129 -2.87 -1.06 -21.68
N LEU A 130 -4.12 -1.55 -21.57
CA LEU A 130 -4.83 -1.66 -20.29
C LEU A 130 -4.10 -2.60 -19.31
N PHE A 131 -3.60 -3.74 -19.81
CA PHE A 131 -2.84 -4.71 -19.03
C PHE A 131 -1.47 -4.17 -18.60
N ILE A 132 -0.72 -3.53 -19.50
CA ILE A 132 0.60 -2.97 -19.17
C ILE A 132 0.46 -1.84 -18.15
N SER A 133 -0.49 -0.93 -18.34
CA SER A 133 -0.72 0.17 -17.39
C SER A 133 -1.20 -0.33 -16.03
N SER A 134 -2.15 -1.28 -16.02
CA SER A 134 -2.63 -1.92 -14.79
C SER A 134 -1.52 -2.66 -14.06
N ILE A 135 -0.64 -3.39 -14.77
CA ILE A 135 0.53 -4.04 -14.18
C ILE A 135 1.52 -3.02 -13.64
N MET A 136 1.85 -1.99 -14.42
CA MET A 136 2.78 -0.95 -13.96
C MET A 136 2.27 -0.27 -12.68
N ARG A 137 0.96 -0.03 -12.59
CA ARG A 137 0.36 0.54 -11.38
C ARG A 137 0.39 -0.43 -10.20
N SER A 138 -0.20 -1.62 -10.37
CA SER A 138 -0.43 -2.58 -9.28
C SER A 138 0.82 -3.34 -8.83
N VAL A 139 1.78 -3.57 -9.74
CA VAL A 139 2.98 -4.38 -9.46
C VAL A 139 4.20 -3.53 -9.16
N ILE A 140 4.26 -2.30 -9.68
CA ILE A 140 5.45 -1.45 -9.53
C ILE A 140 5.13 -0.19 -8.74
N LEU A 141 4.23 0.66 -9.24
CA LEU A 141 4.04 2.00 -8.68
C LEU A 141 3.43 1.97 -7.26
N SER A 142 2.29 1.31 -7.09
CA SER A 142 1.60 1.21 -5.79
C SER A 142 2.50 0.54 -4.75
N PRO A 143 3.14 -0.62 -5.02
CA PRO A 143 4.03 -1.25 -4.03
C PRO A 143 5.22 -0.37 -3.64
N ILE A 144 5.76 0.41 -4.57
CA ILE A 144 6.83 1.38 -4.28
C ILE A 144 6.33 2.46 -3.33
N LEU A 145 5.19 3.07 -3.63
CA LEU A 145 4.62 4.17 -2.85
C LEU A 145 4.19 3.68 -1.46
N GLU A 146 3.60 2.49 -1.39
CA GLU A 146 3.24 1.79 -0.16
C GLU A 146 4.49 1.52 0.71
N GLU A 147 5.58 1.00 0.16
CA GLU A 147 6.83 0.79 0.90
C GLU A 147 7.41 2.13 1.41
N MET A 148 7.36 3.19 0.61
CA MET A 148 7.79 4.52 1.03
C MET A 148 6.96 5.04 2.21
N LEU A 149 5.63 4.91 2.14
CA LEU A 149 4.73 5.40 3.17
C LEU A 149 4.77 4.53 4.44
N PHE A 150 4.51 3.23 4.31
CA PHE A 150 4.31 2.35 5.45
C PHE A 150 5.61 1.94 6.10
N ARG A 151 6.63 1.57 5.33
CA ARG A 151 7.89 1.09 5.88
C ARG A 151 8.82 2.23 6.25
N SER A 152 8.95 3.23 5.38
CA SER A 152 9.90 4.31 5.63
C SER A 152 9.35 5.39 6.55
N ILE A 153 8.10 5.82 6.40
CA ILE A 153 7.53 6.89 7.24
C ILE A 153 6.85 6.31 8.48
N ILE A 154 5.80 5.49 8.31
CA ILE A 154 4.93 5.06 9.41
C ILE A 154 5.67 4.15 10.39
N LEU A 155 6.23 3.03 9.92
CA LEU A 155 6.88 2.04 10.79
C LEU A 155 8.07 2.64 11.54
N ARG A 156 8.88 3.48 10.89
CA ARG A 156 10.01 4.15 11.56
C ARG A 156 9.54 5.08 12.67
N GLY A 157 8.48 5.85 12.44
CA GLY A 157 7.84 6.65 13.49
C GLY A 157 7.36 5.77 14.64
N PHE A 158 6.73 4.64 14.33
CA PHE A 158 6.22 3.73 15.34
C PHE A 158 7.33 3.07 16.17
N LEU A 159 8.41 2.63 15.54
CA LEU A 159 9.57 2.05 16.23
C LEU A 159 10.28 3.04 17.17
N LYS A 160 10.17 4.36 16.91
CA LYS A 160 10.67 5.41 17.81
C LYS A 160 9.74 5.70 19.00
N ASN A 161 8.47 5.33 18.89
CA ASN A 161 7.41 5.74 19.83
C ASN A 161 6.80 4.60 20.66
N TYR A 162 6.86 3.37 20.16
CA TYR A 162 6.13 2.22 20.69
C TYR A 162 7.02 0.97 20.74
N SER A 163 6.53 -0.09 21.40
CA SER A 163 7.20 -1.39 21.39
C SER A 163 7.28 -1.95 19.96
N LYS A 164 8.29 -2.79 19.68
CA LYS A 164 8.44 -3.44 18.37
C LYS A 164 7.17 -4.19 17.95
N SER A 165 6.57 -4.95 18.87
CA SER A 165 5.33 -5.70 18.59
C SER A 165 4.18 -4.76 18.23
N THR A 166 4.00 -3.67 19.00
CA THR A 166 2.97 -2.68 18.71
C THR A 166 3.20 -2.01 17.36
N ALA A 167 4.44 -1.65 17.05
CA ALA A 167 4.78 -1.01 15.77
C ALA A 167 4.39 -1.90 14.59
N ILE A 168 4.74 -3.19 14.63
CA ILE A 168 4.44 -4.16 13.56
C ILE A 168 2.94 -4.39 13.43
N VAL A 169 2.27 -4.72 14.53
CA VAL A 169 0.84 -5.05 14.53
C VAL A 169 0.03 -3.87 14.02
N VAL A 170 0.28 -2.68 14.56
CA VAL A 170 -0.51 -1.50 14.21
C VAL A 170 -0.19 -1.02 12.79
N SER A 171 1.07 -1.05 12.33
CA SER A 171 1.38 -0.68 10.94
C SER A 171 0.72 -1.64 9.94
N SER A 172 0.71 -2.95 10.24
CA SER A 172 0.09 -3.97 9.39
C SER A 172 -1.43 -3.83 9.35
N LEU A 173 -2.06 -3.54 10.51
CA LEU A 173 -3.50 -3.25 10.57
C LEU A 173 -3.87 -2.00 9.78
N LEU A 174 -3.10 -0.93 9.91
CA LEU A 174 -3.35 0.30 9.15
C LEU A 174 -3.18 0.08 7.64
N PHE A 175 -2.19 -0.71 7.23
CA PHE A 175 -1.99 -1.11 5.84
C PHE A 175 -3.20 -1.90 5.30
N ALA A 176 -3.68 -2.88 6.06
CA ALA A 176 -4.86 -3.67 5.70
C ALA A 176 -6.13 -2.83 5.56
N ILE A 177 -6.39 -1.95 6.54
CA ILE A 177 -7.59 -1.08 6.54
C ILE A 177 -7.60 -0.16 5.32
N MET A 178 -6.43 0.28 4.83
CA MET A 178 -6.36 1.15 3.65
C MET A 178 -6.84 0.52 2.36
N HIS A 179 -6.88 -0.80 2.25
CA HIS A 179 -7.29 -1.47 1.03
C HIS A 179 -8.82 -1.51 0.87
N LEU A 180 -9.60 -1.17 1.91
CA LEU A 180 -11.05 -0.92 1.94
C LEU A 180 -11.98 -1.96 1.28
N HIS A 181 -11.44 -3.05 0.75
CA HIS A 181 -12.12 -4.20 0.19
C HIS A 181 -11.76 -5.42 1.05
N ILE A 182 -12.77 -6.10 1.59
CA ILE A 182 -12.58 -7.15 2.60
C ILE A 182 -11.61 -8.23 2.11
N GLY A 183 -11.71 -8.66 0.85
CA GLY A 183 -10.78 -9.64 0.26
C GLY A 183 -9.32 -9.17 0.27
N GLN A 184 -9.08 -7.93 -0.16
CA GLN A 184 -7.72 -7.35 -0.25
C GLN A 184 -7.17 -6.95 1.13
N ALA A 185 -8.04 -6.62 2.09
CA ALA A 185 -7.64 -6.27 3.45
C ALA A 185 -7.02 -7.48 4.19
N PHE A 186 -7.57 -8.69 3.99
CA PHE A 186 -6.96 -9.91 4.53
C PHE A 186 -5.61 -10.22 3.90
N GLU A 187 -5.49 -10.05 2.59
CA GLU A 187 -4.23 -10.18 1.84
C GLU A 187 -3.16 -9.23 2.37
N ALA A 188 -3.50 -7.95 2.40
CA ALA A 188 -2.64 -6.88 2.87
C ALA A 188 -2.21 -7.10 4.33
N LEU A 189 -3.13 -7.53 5.21
CA LEU A 189 -2.80 -7.79 6.61
C LEU A 189 -1.80 -8.92 6.78
N PHE A 190 -2.02 -10.04 6.10
CA PHE A 190 -1.20 -11.24 6.22
C PHE A 190 0.20 -11.00 5.64
N VAL A 191 0.27 -10.42 4.44
CA VAL A 191 1.53 -10.05 3.79
C VAL A 191 2.31 -9.07 4.65
N ALA A 192 1.68 -7.98 5.10
CA ALA A 192 2.34 -6.99 5.94
C ALA A 192 2.84 -7.61 7.24
N TYR A 193 1.99 -8.33 7.99
CA TYR A 193 2.35 -8.88 9.29
C TYR A 193 3.51 -9.89 9.20
N PHE A 194 3.48 -10.82 8.23
CA PHE A 194 4.51 -11.84 8.07
C PHE A 194 5.81 -11.28 7.46
N LEU A 195 5.75 -10.42 6.45
CA LEU A 195 6.96 -9.79 5.89
C LEU A 195 7.62 -8.86 6.91
N LEU A 196 6.87 -7.98 7.55
CA LEU A 196 7.40 -7.06 8.57
C LEU A 196 7.92 -7.82 9.79
N GLY A 197 7.19 -8.84 10.25
CA GLY A 197 7.61 -9.70 11.35
C GLY A 197 8.87 -10.53 11.05
N TYR A 198 8.96 -11.11 9.85
CA TYR A 198 10.08 -11.95 9.44
C TYR A 198 11.35 -11.14 9.17
N ILE A 199 11.22 -9.98 8.52
CA ILE A 199 12.31 -9.02 8.29
C ILE A 199 12.89 -8.54 9.63
N LEU A 200 12.06 -8.29 10.64
CA LEU A 200 12.55 -7.84 11.96
C LEU A 200 13.17 -8.97 12.79
N LYS A 201 12.78 -10.24 12.58
CA LYS A 201 13.35 -11.42 13.26
C LYS A 201 14.73 -11.82 12.72
N GLN A 202 14.98 -11.62 11.43
CA GLN A 202 16.24 -11.96 10.76
C GLN A 202 17.40 -10.99 11.07
N ASN A 203 17.29 -10.09 12.06
CA ASN A 203 18.24 -9.00 12.25
C ASN A 203 18.43 -8.15 10.98
N LEU A 204 17.44 -8.06 10.08
CA LEU A 204 17.41 -7.04 9.03
C LEU A 204 17.17 -5.62 9.60
N PHE A 205 17.37 -5.44 10.91
CA PHE A 205 17.61 -4.18 11.60
C PHE A 205 18.67 -3.34 10.88
N TYR A 206 19.68 -3.94 10.25
CA TYR A 206 20.70 -3.23 9.46
C TYR A 206 20.14 -2.49 8.24
N LEU A 207 18.96 -2.87 7.73
CA LEU A 207 18.27 -2.15 6.66
C LEU A 207 17.39 -0.99 7.16
N VAL A 208 17.06 -0.95 8.46
CA VAL A 208 16.31 0.15 9.11
C VAL A 208 17.26 1.08 9.89
N TYR A 209 18.39 0.56 10.36
CA TYR A 209 19.42 1.23 11.13
C TYR A 209 20.78 1.00 10.45
N LEU A 210 21.19 1.93 9.58
CA LEU A 210 22.58 2.42 9.44
C LEU A 210 22.65 3.45 8.30
N PRO A 211 23.31 4.62 8.48
CA PRO A 211 23.70 5.28 9.72
C PRO A 211 23.23 6.74 9.81
N THR A 212 22.75 7.15 10.98
CA THR A 212 23.20 8.38 11.64
C THR A 212 23.06 8.13 13.15
N LEU A 213 24.10 7.50 13.71
CA LEU A 213 24.66 7.99 14.97
C LEU A 213 25.59 9.14 14.60
#